data_AF-A0A817LCS1-F1
#
_entry.id   AF-A0A817LCS1-F1
#
_cell.length_a   1.000
_cell.length_b   1.000
_cell.length_c   1.000
_cell.angle_alpha   90.00
_cell.angle_beta   90.00
_cell.angle_gamma   90.00
#
_symmetry.space_group_name_H-M   'P 1'
#
loop_
_entity.id
_entity.type
_entity.pdbx_description
1 polymer ?
#
loop_
_entity_poly.entity_id
_entity_poly.type
_entity_poly.pdbx_seq_one_letter_code
_entity_poly.pdbx_strand_id
1 'polypeptide(L)'
;MIVDTRILPSDVLTYTDEKFYEFVHSLCGDTPVELLKVLCIRSVQLLLMTDTKDIFSVMNLDCVQLEDIKKKTCFQLQDKSFVIKPGVESSIKYLKELLLAKNNEHLKQLTTKITPSTRTIISKRSTQSLSSSSNNTITTTSTVTLEQSVPMSTDEHKQYVLQKITEWCDSNKENLSLVNLDLKENEHFTLTIKNSNTSLEGLIKCKCGVITTLATKDERFVLSNFYKHLQTNKCSMMKIIRREDQENKKNDNSKQLTATSTTPPTTPTNKSTFLLNKLLVSPSTSTTNSIETTTTMKRKNTAPSTSTKRRKK
;
A
#
# COMPACT_ATOMS: atom_id res chain seq x y z
N MET A 1 -12.27 -1.64 -8.85
CA MET A 1 -12.12 -2.41 -10.11
C MET A 1 -11.73 -3.83 -9.74
N ILE A 2 -12.32 -4.83 -10.39
CA ILE A 2 -11.86 -6.22 -10.23
C ILE A 2 -10.62 -6.38 -11.12
N VAL A 3 -9.51 -6.81 -10.54
CA VAL A 3 -8.22 -6.92 -11.21
C VAL A 3 -8.02 -8.39 -11.60
N ASP A 4 -7.90 -8.67 -12.90
CA ASP A 4 -7.72 -10.04 -13.41
C ASP A 4 -6.23 -10.40 -13.54
N THR A 5 -5.72 -11.16 -12.57
CA THR A 5 -4.31 -11.61 -12.49
C THR A 5 -3.96 -12.72 -13.48
N ARG A 6 -4.94 -13.27 -14.22
CA ARG A 6 -4.72 -14.36 -15.19
C ARG A 6 -4.02 -13.88 -16.46
N ILE A 7 -4.12 -12.58 -16.76
CA ILE A 7 -3.42 -11.97 -17.89
C ILE A 7 -1.90 -11.89 -17.66
N LEU A 8 -1.46 -12.07 -16.41
CA LEU A 8 -0.05 -12.00 -16.05
C LEU A 8 0.66 -13.35 -16.20
N PRO A 9 1.88 -13.37 -16.78
CA PRO A 9 2.76 -14.53 -16.77
C PRO A 9 2.98 -15.08 -15.35
N SER A 10 3.23 -16.39 -15.25
CA SER A 10 3.46 -17.05 -13.96
C SER A 10 4.74 -16.58 -13.26
N ASP A 11 5.75 -16.20 -14.05
CA ASP A 11 7.07 -15.74 -13.61
C ASP A 11 7.17 -14.21 -13.52
N VAL A 12 6.08 -13.46 -13.72
CA VAL A 12 6.12 -11.97 -13.78
C VAL A 12 6.77 -11.34 -12.56
N LEU A 13 6.63 -11.95 -11.38
CA LEU A 13 7.19 -11.42 -10.14
C LEU A 13 8.72 -11.50 -10.10
N THR A 14 9.38 -12.20 -11.01
CA THR A 14 10.85 -12.26 -11.09
C THR A 14 11.42 -11.32 -12.15
N TYR A 15 10.60 -10.47 -12.78
CA TYR A 15 11.06 -9.65 -13.89
C TYR A 15 11.94 -8.49 -13.40
N THR A 16 13.10 -8.37 -14.03
CA THR A 16 14.13 -7.36 -13.78
C THR A 16 14.64 -6.77 -15.09
N ASP A 17 15.21 -5.57 -15.00
CA ASP A 17 15.87 -4.80 -16.04
C ASP A 17 15.06 -4.80 -17.36
N GLU A 18 15.63 -5.27 -18.48
CA GLU A 18 14.98 -5.17 -19.78
C GLU A 18 13.69 -5.99 -19.88
N LYS A 19 13.65 -7.18 -19.27
CA LYS A 19 12.43 -8.03 -19.25
C LYS A 19 11.29 -7.33 -18.51
N PHE A 20 11.61 -6.58 -17.45
CA PHE A 20 10.65 -5.74 -16.76
C PHE A 20 10.15 -4.60 -17.65
N TYR A 21 11.04 -3.89 -18.35
CA TYR A 21 10.65 -2.80 -19.23
C TYR A 21 9.82 -3.25 -20.43
N GLU A 22 10.15 -4.37 -21.06
CA GLU A 22 9.36 -4.97 -22.14
C GLU A 22 7.94 -5.33 -21.67
N PHE A 23 7.84 -5.88 -20.47
CA PHE A 23 6.55 -6.19 -19.86
C PHE A 23 5.72 -4.91 -19.61
N VAL A 24 6.32 -3.88 -19.01
CA VAL A 24 5.62 -2.59 -18.79
C VAL A 24 5.23 -1.94 -20.12
N HIS A 25 6.11 -2.00 -21.13
CA HIS A 25 5.82 -1.50 -22.47
C HIS A 25 4.58 -2.17 -23.06
N SER A 26 4.51 -3.50 -22.99
CA SER A 26 3.39 -4.27 -23.54
C SER A 26 2.04 -3.94 -22.88
N LEU A 27 2.04 -3.56 -21.60
CA LEU A 27 0.83 -3.32 -20.83
C LEU A 27 0.43 -1.84 -20.76
N CYS A 28 1.40 -0.93 -20.68
CA CYS A 28 1.19 0.49 -20.38
C CYS A 28 1.73 1.44 -21.47
N GLY A 29 2.47 0.93 -22.45
CA GLY A 29 3.09 1.71 -23.53
C GLY A 29 4.42 2.37 -23.15
N ASP A 30 4.98 3.12 -24.10
CA ASP A 30 6.33 3.72 -23.99
C ASP A 30 6.46 4.74 -22.85
N THR A 31 5.44 5.57 -22.65
CA THR A 31 5.54 6.72 -21.73
C THR A 31 5.78 6.28 -20.27
N PRO A 32 5.03 5.30 -19.72
CA PRO A 32 5.35 4.72 -18.42
C PRO A 32 6.73 4.07 -18.34
N VAL A 33 7.21 3.42 -19.40
CA VAL A 33 8.54 2.77 -19.41
C VAL A 33 9.65 3.80 -19.27
N GLU A 34 9.61 4.86 -20.07
CA GLU A 34 10.59 5.95 -19.98
C GLU A 34 10.59 6.59 -18.59
N LEU A 35 9.41 6.80 -18.01
CA LEU A 35 9.27 7.32 -16.65
C LEU A 35 9.96 6.42 -15.62
N LEU A 36 9.70 5.11 -15.66
CA LEU A 36 10.31 4.15 -14.74
C LEU A 36 11.83 4.04 -14.94
N LYS A 37 12.33 4.15 -16.18
CA LYS A 37 13.77 4.20 -16.48
C LYS A 37 14.43 5.42 -15.84
N VAL A 38 13.83 6.61 -15.97
CA VAL A 38 14.32 7.85 -15.35
C VAL A 38 14.37 7.74 -13.82
N LEU A 39 13.42 7.04 -13.22
CA LEU A 39 13.35 6.79 -11.78
C LEU A 39 14.24 5.63 -11.30
N CYS A 40 14.99 4.97 -12.20
CA CYS A 40 15.75 3.77 -11.90
C CYS A 40 14.92 2.62 -11.29
N ILE A 41 13.60 2.58 -11.55
CA ILE A 41 12.73 1.47 -11.17
C ILE A 41 12.92 0.40 -12.24
N ARG A 42 13.69 -0.64 -11.90
CA ARG A 42 14.15 -1.67 -12.83
C ARG A 42 13.65 -3.08 -12.49
N SER A 43 12.70 -3.23 -11.59
CA SER A 43 12.13 -4.53 -11.26
C SER A 43 10.71 -4.41 -10.73
N VAL A 44 9.98 -5.53 -10.78
CA VAL A 44 8.66 -5.63 -10.16
C VAL A 44 8.73 -5.35 -8.67
N GLN A 45 9.74 -5.85 -7.96
CA GLN A 45 9.92 -5.63 -6.52
C GLN A 45 10.08 -4.14 -6.20
N LEU A 46 10.93 -3.43 -6.94
CA LEU A 46 11.13 -2.00 -6.74
C LEU A 46 9.83 -1.23 -6.99
N LEU A 47 9.13 -1.52 -8.09
CA LEU A 47 7.84 -0.88 -8.39
C LEU A 47 6.80 -1.13 -7.28
N LEU A 48 6.76 -2.33 -6.72
CA LEU A 48 5.85 -2.67 -5.62
C LEU A 48 6.19 -1.91 -4.33
N MET A 49 7.49 -1.70 -4.06
CA MET A 49 7.98 -0.96 -2.89
C MET A 49 7.80 0.55 -3.02
N THR A 50 7.87 1.12 -4.23
CA THR A 50 7.76 2.57 -4.45
C THR A 50 6.30 3.02 -4.44
N ASP A 51 5.95 4.01 -3.61
CA ASP A 51 4.59 4.57 -3.62
C ASP A 51 4.26 5.28 -4.92
N THR A 52 3.00 5.18 -5.36
CA THR A 52 2.58 5.79 -6.63
C THR A 52 2.72 7.31 -6.61
N LYS A 53 2.52 7.93 -5.45
CA LYS A 53 2.75 9.37 -5.26
C LYS A 53 4.21 9.75 -5.48
N ASP A 54 5.14 8.90 -5.07
CA ASP A 54 6.57 9.15 -5.20
C ASP A 54 7.06 8.99 -6.64
N ILE A 55 6.45 8.09 -7.42
CA ILE A 55 6.73 7.96 -8.86
C ILE A 55 6.48 9.30 -9.59
N PHE A 56 5.44 10.01 -9.18
CA PHE A 56 5.03 11.25 -9.84
C PHE A 56 5.60 12.50 -9.21
N SER A 57 6.06 12.46 -7.95
CA SER A 57 6.63 13.61 -7.25
C SER A 57 7.89 14.14 -7.94
N VAL A 58 8.64 13.27 -8.62
CA VAL A 58 9.82 13.64 -9.44
C VAL A 58 9.49 14.70 -10.50
N MET A 59 8.23 14.76 -10.97
CA MET A 59 7.80 15.74 -11.98
C MET A 59 7.78 17.17 -11.46
N ASN A 60 7.79 17.36 -10.14
CA ASN A 60 7.85 18.68 -9.52
C ASN A 60 9.29 19.21 -9.42
N LEU A 61 10.30 18.40 -9.72
CA LEU A 61 11.70 18.84 -9.68
C LEU A 61 12.02 19.71 -10.90
N ASP A 62 12.66 20.85 -10.67
CA ASP A 62 13.15 21.72 -11.75
C ASP A 62 14.49 21.18 -12.28
N CYS A 63 14.41 20.26 -13.24
CA CYS A 63 15.56 19.59 -13.82
C CYS A 63 15.43 19.50 -15.34
N VAL A 64 16.46 19.97 -16.04
CA VAL A 64 16.52 19.99 -17.52
C VAL A 64 16.44 18.57 -18.09
N GLN A 65 17.02 17.57 -17.41
CA GLN A 65 16.95 16.17 -17.85
C GLN A 65 15.52 15.59 -17.78
N LEU A 66 14.63 16.23 -17.03
CA LEU A 66 13.22 15.82 -16.90
C LEU A 66 12.28 16.54 -17.89
N GLU A 67 12.74 17.55 -18.64
CA GLU A 67 11.91 18.31 -19.58
C GLU A 67 11.22 17.41 -20.61
N ASP A 68 11.97 16.48 -21.21
CA ASP A 68 11.46 15.61 -22.26
C ASP A 68 10.42 14.62 -21.72
N ILE A 69 10.67 14.05 -20.55
CA ILE A 69 9.70 13.16 -19.90
C ILE A 69 8.47 13.93 -19.44
N LYS A 70 8.61 15.15 -18.90
CA LYS A 70 7.48 16.01 -18.51
C LYS A 70 6.56 16.31 -19.69
N LYS A 71 7.11 16.59 -20.88
CA LYS A 71 6.29 16.81 -22.09
C LYS A 71 5.49 15.57 -22.48
N LYS A 72 6.04 14.38 -22.24
CA LYS A 72 5.36 13.10 -22.52
C LYS A 72 4.33 12.75 -21.44
N THR A 73 4.64 12.95 -20.16
CA THR A 73 3.81 12.50 -19.03
C THR A 73 2.80 13.53 -18.54
N CYS A 74 3.00 14.83 -18.82
CA CYS A 74 2.19 15.92 -18.28
C CYS A 74 1.55 16.79 -19.37
N PHE A 75 0.47 17.48 -19.01
CA PHE A 75 -0.02 18.66 -19.68
C PHE A 75 0.57 19.90 -19.03
N GLN A 76 1.11 20.82 -19.84
CA GLN A 76 1.51 22.13 -19.35
C GLN A 76 0.30 23.08 -19.37
N LEU A 77 -0.01 23.69 -18.24
CA LEU A 77 -1.07 24.68 -18.10
C LEU A 77 -0.58 26.09 -18.49
N GLN A 78 -1.51 27.04 -18.62
CA GLN A 78 -1.21 28.41 -19.05
C GLN A 78 -0.29 29.16 -18.08
N ASP A 79 -0.35 28.82 -16.79
CA ASP A 79 0.51 29.35 -15.73
C ASP A 79 1.89 28.67 -15.68
N LYS A 80 2.19 27.81 -16.67
CA LYS A 80 3.39 26.97 -16.76
C LYS A 80 3.47 25.85 -15.72
N SER A 81 2.43 25.63 -14.91
CA SER A 81 2.36 24.44 -14.05
C SER A 81 2.13 23.17 -14.88
N PHE A 82 2.41 22.01 -14.29
CA PHE A 82 2.27 20.72 -14.95
C PHE A 82 1.22 19.87 -14.23
N VAL A 83 0.35 19.22 -15.01
CA VAL A 83 -0.61 18.22 -14.51
C VAL A 83 -0.35 16.90 -15.21
N ILE A 84 -0.24 15.82 -14.46
CA ILE A 84 0.03 14.49 -15.02
C ILE A 84 -1.16 14.05 -15.90
N LYS A 85 -0.85 13.47 -17.06
CA LYS A 85 -1.88 12.93 -17.96
C LYS A 85 -2.60 11.78 -17.24
N PRO A 86 -3.95 11.83 -17.09
CA PRO A 86 -4.68 10.81 -16.34
C PRO A 86 -4.48 9.38 -16.87
N GLY A 87 -4.26 9.21 -18.17
CA GLY A 87 -3.95 7.91 -18.77
C GLY A 87 -2.63 7.31 -18.29
N VAL A 88 -1.60 8.14 -18.10
CA VAL A 88 -0.29 7.69 -17.59
C VAL A 88 -0.43 7.28 -16.12
N GLU A 89 -1.06 8.14 -15.31
CA GLU A 89 -1.30 7.87 -13.88
C GLU A 89 -2.11 6.58 -13.66
N SER A 90 -3.23 6.46 -14.35
CA SER A 90 -4.11 5.27 -14.24
C SER A 90 -3.43 3.99 -14.72
N SER A 91 -2.62 4.05 -15.79
CA SER A 91 -1.89 2.87 -16.30
C SER A 91 -0.89 2.33 -15.28
N ILE A 92 -0.08 3.20 -14.66
CA ILE A 92 0.91 2.80 -13.64
C ILE A 92 0.21 2.30 -12.38
N LYS A 93 -0.85 3.00 -11.96
CA LYS A 93 -1.66 2.56 -10.81
C LYS A 93 -2.26 1.17 -11.04
N TYR A 94 -2.86 0.95 -12.21
CA TYR A 94 -3.45 -0.34 -12.58
C TYR A 94 -2.38 -1.45 -12.61
N LEU A 95 -1.23 -1.20 -13.24
CA LEU A 95 -0.11 -2.13 -13.25
C LEU A 95 0.33 -2.51 -11.82
N LYS A 96 0.47 -1.53 -10.92
CA LYS A 96 0.86 -1.79 -9.53
C LYS A 96 -0.19 -2.61 -8.79
N GLU A 97 -1.47 -2.28 -8.93
CA GLU A 97 -2.58 -3.06 -8.36
C GLU A 97 -2.59 -4.51 -8.86
N LEU A 98 -2.34 -4.72 -10.16
CA LEU A 98 -2.26 -6.02 -10.81
C LEU A 98 -1.10 -6.87 -10.29
N LEU A 99 0.09 -6.28 -10.15
CA LEU A 99 1.26 -6.95 -9.58
C LEU A 99 1.10 -7.24 -8.08
N LEU A 100 0.49 -6.33 -7.31
CA LEU A 100 0.17 -6.55 -5.89
C LEU A 100 -0.79 -7.73 -5.72
N ALA A 101 -1.85 -7.81 -6.52
CA ALA A 101 -2.80 -8.91 -6.51
C ALA A 101 -2.10 -10.25 -6.80
N LYS A 102 -1.25 -10.30 -7.84
CA LYS A 102 -0.47 -11.50 -8.19
C LYS A 102 0.50 -11.92 -7.08
N ASN A 103 1.18 -10.96 -6.45
CA ASN A 103 2.08 -11.22 -5.33
C ASN A 103 1.32 -11.84 -4.13
N ASN A 104 0.13 -11.32 -3.83
CA ASN A 104 -0.71 -11.86 -2.76
C ASN A 104 -1.21 -13.28 -3.06
N GLU A 105 -1.53 -13.61 -4.32
CA GLU A 105 -1.86 -14.98 -4.73
C GLU A 105 -0.67 -15.92 -4.54
N HIS A 106 0.53 -15.50 -4.96
CA HIS A 106 1.75 -16.28 -4.79
C HIS A 106 2.03 -16.57 -3.31
N LEU A 107 1.88 -15.57 -2.43
CA LEU A 107 2.04 -15.74 -0.98
C LEU A 107 1.00 -16.72 -0.39
N LYS A 108 -0.25 -16.70 -0.85
CA LYS A 108 -1.29 -17.66 -0.41
C LYS A 108 -1.00 -19.10 -0.83
N GLN A 109 -0.37 -19.30 -1.98
CA GLN A 109 0.02 -20.64 -2.44
C GLN A 109 1.18 -21.21 -1.63
N LEU A 110 2.09 -20.35 -1.16
CA LEU A 110 3.20 -20.77 -0.29
C LEU A 110 2.72 -21.22 1.10
N THR A 111 1.65 -20.62 1.63
CA THR A 111 1.11 -20.99 2.95
C THR A 111 0.27 -22.26 2.94
N THR A 112 -0.45 -22.53 1.84
CA THR A 112 -1.33 -23.71 1.73
C THR A 112 -0.58 -25.03 1.53
N LYS A 113 0.65 -25.00 1.00
CA LYS A 113 1.48 -26.21 0.81
C LYS A 113 2.05 -26.78 2.11
N ILE A 114 1.92 -26.08 3.25
CA ILE A 114 2.40 -26.55 4.56
C ILE A 114 1.23 -27.12 5.38
N THR A 115 0.49 -28.07 4.80
CA THR A 115 -0.35 -28.95 5.62
C THR A 115 0.47 -30.19 5.91
N PRO A 116 0.97 -30.41 7.14
CA PRO A 116 1.56 -31.69 7.49
C PRO A 116 0.44 -32.72 7.38
N SER A 117 0.48 -33.53 6.33
CA SER A 117 -0.23 -34.79 6.31
C SER A 117 0.39 -35.66 7.40
N THR A 118 -0.09 -35.48 8.63
CA THR A 118 0.12 -36.43 9.73
C THR A 118 -0.61 -37.71 9.34
N ARG A 119 0.01 -38.49 8.45
CA ARG A 119 -0.32 -39.89 8.28
C ARG A 119 0.13 -40.55 9.57
N THR A 120 -0.84 -40.83 10.43
CA THR A 120 -0.73 -41.81 11.50
C THR A 120 -0.20 -43.10 10.86
N ILE A 121 1.07 -43.40 11.10
CA ILE A 121 1.67 -44.69 10.77
C ILE A 121 1.08 -45.69 11.77
N ILE A 122 -0.02 -46.34 11.39
CA ILE A 122 -0.38 -47.63 12.00
C ILE A 122 0.53 -48.66 11.33
N SER A 123 1.60 -48.97 12.04
CA SER A 123 2.47 -50.10 11.77
C SER A 123 1.66 -51.39 11.77
N LYS A 124 1.42 -51.96 10.58
CA LYS A 124 1.18 -53.39 10.43
C LYS A 124 2.28 -53.99 9.56
N ARG A 125 3.19 -54.63 10.27
CA ARG A 125 4.22 -55.55 9.79
C ARG A 125 3.55 -56.65 8.96
N SER A 126 3.88 -56.74 7.68
CA SER A 126 3.82 -58.00 6.93
C SER A 126 4.90 -57.99 5.85
N THR A 127 5.75 -58.99 6.00
CA THR A 127 6.84 -59.46 5.15
C THR A 127 6.36 -60.01 3.81
N GLN A 128 7.04 -59.65 2.72
CA GLN A 128 7.39 -60.46 1.52
C GLN A 128 7.92 -59.47 0.45
N SER A 129 9.24 -59.40 0.22
CA SER A 129 10.08 -60.20 -0.70
C SER A 129 9.92 -59.87 -2.20
N LEU A 130 11.00 -59.28 -2.73
CA LEU A 130 11.60 -59.40 -4.08
C LEU A 130 10.70 -59.31 -5.32
N SER A 131 10.89 -58.23 -6.09
CA SER A 131 11.31 -58.36 -7.50
C SER A 131 11.70 -57.00 -8.10
N SER A 132 12.83 -57.04 -8.79
CA SER A 132 13.51 -56.03 -9.58
C SER A 132 12.67 -55.52 -10.75
N SER A 133 12.75 -54.23 -11.06
CA SER A 133 12.77 -53.75 -12.45
C SER A 133 13.24 -52.31 -12.54
N SER A 134 14.39 -52.18 -13.19
CA SER A 134 15.04 -50.97 -13.66
C SER A 134 14.14 -50.20 -14.62
N ASN A 135 14.08 -48.88 -14.49
CA ASN A 135 13.79 -47.99 -15.61
C ASN A 135 14.58 -46.69 -15.40
N ASN A 136 15.44 -46.40 -16.37
CA ASN A 136 16.29 -45.23 -16.45
C ASN A 136 15.42 -44.00 -16.73
N THR A 137 15.24 -43.13 -15.74
CA THR A 137 14.71 -41.78 -15.95
C THR A 137 15.90 -40.84 -16.07
N ILE A 138 16.09 -40.30 -17.27
CA ILE A 138 17.05 -39.23 -17.55
C ILE A 138 16.57 -37.99 -16.79
N THR A 139 17.16 -37.77 -15.62
CA THR A 139 17.00 -36.53 -14.84
C THR A 139 17.88 -35.48 -15.51
N THR A 140 17.27 -34.65 -16.35
CA THR A 140 17.91 -33.44 -16.87
C THR A 140 18.06 -32.46 -15.70
N THR A 141 19.24 -32.48 -15.07
CA THR A 141 19.67 -31.49 -14.08
C THR A 141 19.90 -30.18 -14.82
N SER A 142 18.83 -29.39 -14.98
CA SER A 142 18.95 -27.98 -15.25
C SER A 142 19.55 -27.34 -14.01
N THR A 143 20.86 -27.12 -14.05
CA THR A 143 21.59 -26.30 -13.08
C THR A 143 21.06 -24.88 -13.20
N VAL A 144 19.96 -24.59 -12.53
CA VAL A 144 19.48 -23.23 -12.33
C VAL A 144 20.52 -22.58 -11.43
N THR A 145 21.38 -21.77 -12.03
CA THR A 145 22.24 -20.84 -11.32
C THR A 145 21.29 -19.94 -10.52
N LEU A 146 21.10 -20.26 -9.23
CA LEU A 146 20.40 -19.40 -8.29
C LEU A 146 21.17 -18.07 -8.32
N GLU A 147 20.57 -17.05 -8.92
CA GLU A 147 21.04 -15.69 -8.76
C GLU A 147 21.09 -15.43 -7.25
N GLN A 148 22.30 -15.36 -6.71
CA GLN A 148 22.53 -15.02 -5.30
C GLN A 148 21.87 -13.67 -5.05
N SER A 149 20.80 -13.67 -4.26
CA SER A 149 20.24 -12.44 -3.70
C SER A 149 21.38 -11.68 -3.03
N VAL A 150 21.55 -10.42 -3.41
CA VAL A 150 22.50 -9.54 -2.74
C VAL A 150 22.10 -9.51 -1.26
N PRO A 151 22.98 -9.90 -0.33
CA PRO A 151 22.65 -9.96 1.08
C PRO A 151 22.30 -8.55 1.57
N MET A 152 21.11 -8.39 2.14
CA MET A 152 20.67 -7.13 2.74
C MET A 152 21.62 -6.73 3.88
N SER A 153 21.93 -5.44 3.96
CA SER A 153 22.68 -4.86 5.07
C SER A 153 21.87 -4.92 6.37
N THR A 154 22.56 -4.81 7.52
CA THR A 154 21.90 -4.78 8.84
C THR A 154 20.91 -3.63 8.98
N ASP A 155 21.21 -2.49 8.37
CA ASP A 155 20.36 -1.31 8.40
C ASP A 155 19.11 -1.50 7.54
N GLU A 156 19.23 -2.13 6.37
CA GLU A 156 18.08 -2.49 5.54
C GLU A 156 17.16 -3.49 6.25
N HIS A 157 17.73 -4.48 6.94
CA HIS A 157 16.94 -5.37 7.78
C HIS A 157 16.23 -4.64 8.92
N LYS A 158 16.90 -3.66 9.53
CA LYS A 158 16.30 -2.83 10.58
C LYS A 158 15.11 -2.04 10.06
N GLN A 159 15.29 -1.36 8.93
CA GLN A 159 14.22 -0.60 8.27
C GLN A 159 13.06 -1.50 7.87
N TYR A 160 13.33 -2.68 7.31
CA TYR A 160 12.31 -3.67 6.99
C TYR A 160 11.48 -4.06 8.22
N VAL A 161 12.13 -4.36 9.35
CA VAL A 161 11.42 -4.72 10.59
C VAL A 161 10.56 -3.57 11.12
N LEU A 162 11.10 -2.35 11.15
CA LEU A 162 10.35 -1.17 11.58
C LEU A 162 9.13 -0.92 10.70
N GLN A 163 9.32 -0.95 9.37
CA GLN A 163 8.24 -0.83 8.40
C GLN A 163 7.14 -1.87 8.65
N LYS A 164 7.51 -3.14 8.86
CA LYS A 164 6.53 -4.20 9.14
C LYS A 164 5.80 -4.01 10.46
N ILE A 165 6.43 -3.43 11.48
CA ILE A 165 5.76 -3.09 12.73
C ILE A 165 4.74 -1.97 12.49
N THR A 166 5.10 -0.92 11.74
CA THR A 166 4.20 0.17 11.38
C THR A 166 2.99 -0.34 10.57
N GLU A 167 3.23 -1.10 9.50
CA GLU A 167 2.16 -1.70 8.68
C GLU A 167 1.21 -2.55 9.53
N TRP A 168 1.76 -3.32 10.48
CA TRP A 168 0.96 -4.14 11.39
C TRP A 168 0.13 -3.27 12.34
N CYS A 169 0.69 -2.19 12.88
CA CYS A 169 -0.04 -1.25 13.73
C CYS A 169 -1.22 -0.65 12.98
N ASP A 170 -1.00 -0.14 11.77
CA ASP A 170 -2.05 0.43 10.92
C ASP A 170 -3.17 -0.57 10.62
N SER A 171 -2.80 -1.82 10.30
CA SER A 171 -3.76 -2.88 9.98
C SER A 171 -4.53 -3.41 11.20
N ASN A 172 -4.09 -3.12 12.44
CA ASN A 172 -4.69 -3.69 13.66
C ASN A 172 -5.27 -2.65 14.62
N LYS A 173 -5.29 -1.36 14.26
CA LYS A 173 -5.93 -0.30 15.06
C LYS A 173 -7.37 -0.66 15.45
N GLU A 174 -8.18 -1.07 14.48
CA GLU A 174 -9.58 -1.47 14.69
C GLU A 174 -9.70 -2.75 15.55
N ASN A 175 -8.91 -3.78 15.24
CA ASN A 175 -8.92 -5.06 15.98
C ASN A 175 -8.54 -4.89 17.46
N LEU A 176 -7.73 -3.88 17.77
CA LEU A 176 -7.28 -3.58 19.13
C LEU A 176 -8.13 -2.49 19.82
N SER A 177 -9.14 -1.94 19.13
CA SER A 177 -9.98 -0.84 19.59
C SER A 177 -9.21 0.43 19.97
N LEU A 178 -8.09 0.67 19.30
CA LEU A 178 -7.20 1.82 19.53
C LEU A 178 -7.36 2.82 18.38
N VAL A 179 -7.59 4.09 18.70
CA VAL A 179 -7.68 5.14 17.68
C VAL A 179 -6.29 5.49 17.18
N ASN A 180 -5.34 5.60 18.11
CA ASN A 180 -3.94 5.89 17.81
C ASN A 180 -3.06 4.75 18.34
N LEU A 181 -2.77 3.76 17.48
CA LEU A 181 -1.71 2.78 17.73
C LEU A 181 -0.47 3.16 16.92
N ASP A 182 0.56 3.65 17.60
CA ASP A 182 1.87 3.94 17.05
C ASP A 182 2.94 3.37 17.98
N LEU A 183 3.74 2.43 17.47
CA LEU A 183 4.83 1.80 18.23
C LEU A 183 6.16 2.35 17.75
N LYS A 184 6.73 3.24 18.56
CA LYS A 184 8.05 3.86 18.33
C LYS A 184 9.20 3.07 18.97
N GLU A 185 10.28 2.93 18.22
CA GLU A 185 11.55 2.40 18.72
C GLU A 185 12.10 3.32 19.84
N ASN A 186 12.70 2.73 20.88
CA ASN A 186 13.21 3.34 22.11
C ASN A 186 12.15 3.83 23.11
N GLU A 187 10.92 4.09 22.67
CA GLU A 187 9.79 4.38 23.56
C GLU A 187 9.08 3.09 24.00
N HIS A 188 8.66 2.29 23.00
CA HIS A 188 7.79 1.13 23.20
C HIS A 188 8.56 -0.20 23.14
N PHE A 189 9.61 -0.25 22.33
CA PHE A 189 10.47 -1.42 22.18
C PHE A 189 11.87 -1.00 21.75
N THR A 190 12.85 -1.87 21.91
CA THR A 190 14.18 -1.72 21.29
C THR A 190 14.43 -2.88 20.34
N LEU A 191 15.03 -2.59 19.19
CA LEU A 191 15.36 -3.57 18.15
C LEU A 191 16.89 -3.71 18.05
N THR A 192 17.37 -4.93 18.19
CA THR A 192 18.79 -5.26 18.05
C THR A 192 18.93 -6.29 16.94
N ILE A 193 19.68 -5.95 15.89
CA ILE A 193 20.04 -6.88 14.81
C ILE A 193 21.55 -7.08 14.86
N LYS A 194 21.98 -8.33 14.94
CA LYS A 194 23.38 -8.72 14.91
C LYS A 194 23.61 -9.61 13.70
N ASN A 195 24.56 -9.24 12.86
CA ASN A 195 25.04 -10.11 11.80
C ASN A 195 26.29 -10.81 12.32
N SER A 196 26.19 -12.09 12.68
CA SER A 196 27.37 -12.92 12.92
C SER A 196 27.79 -13.56 11.60
N ASN A 197 29.08 -13.92 11.48
CA ASN A 197 29.64 -14.51 10.26
C ASN A 197 28.85 -15.72 9.72
N THR A 198 28.03 -16.36 10.56
CA THR A 198 27.27 -17.57 10.22
C THR A 198 25.76 -17.41 10.33
N SER A 199 25.25 -16.30 10.90
CA SER A 199 23.80 -16.13 11.09
C SER A 199 23.39 -14.69 11.38
N LEU A 200 22.27 -14.29 10.79
CA LEU A 200 21.59 -13.04 11.13
C LEU A 200 20.65 -13.28 12.33
N GLU A 201 20.91 -12.61 13.45
CA GLU A 201 20.09 -12.67 14.66
C GLU A 201 19.36 -11.34 14.89
N GLY A 202 18.05 -11.41 15.11
CA GLY A 202 17.22 -10.25 15.45
C GLY A 202 16.53 -10.45 16.79
N LEU A 203 16.54 -9.42 17.63
CA LEU A 203 15.84 -9.41 18.92
C LEU A 203 15.03 -8.13 19.06
N ILE A 204 13.77 -8.27 19.49
CA ILE A 204 12.94 -7.15 19.91
C ILE A 204 12.69 -7.27 21.40
N LYS A 205 13.09 -6.25 22.16
CA LYS A 205 12.78 -6.12 23.58
C LYS A 205 11.64 -5.13 23.76
N CYS A 206 10.47 -5.63 24.13
CA CYS A 206 9.33 -4.80 24.49
C CYS A 206 9.63 -4.05 25.80
N LYS A 207 9.09 -2.83 25.97
CA LYS A 207 9.25 -2.05 27.21
C LYS A 207 8.68 -2.75 28.45
N CYS A 208 7.76 -3.70 28.26
CA CYS A 208 7.28 -4.56 29.34
C CYS A 208 8.33 -5.57 29.87
N GLY A 209 9.51 -5.64 29.24
CA GLY A 209 10.61 -6.54 29.61
C GLY A 209 10.68 -7.82 28.79
N VAL A 210 9.63 -8.18 28.05
CA VAL A 210 9.61 -9.39 27.22
C VAL A 210 10.55 -9.23 26.02
N ILE A 211 11.44 -10.20 25.85
CA ILE A 211 12.36 -10.30 24.71
C ILE A 211 11.81 -11.33 23.74
N THR A 212 11.69 -10.96 22.48
CA THR A 212 11.25 -11.82 21.39
C THR A 212 12.39 -11.99 20.40
N THR A 213 12.82 -13.22 20.17
CA THR A 213 13.75 -13.55 19.09
C THR A 213 13.01 -13.58 17.76
N LEU A 214 13.61 -12.96 16.74
CA LEU A 214 13.09 -12.91 15.39
C LEU A 214 13.67 -14.08 14.60
N ALA A 215 12.80 -15.02 14.23
CA ALA A 215 13.20 -16.08 13.32
C ALA A 215 13.44 -15.50 11.92
N THR A 216 14.44 -16.01 11.21
CA THR A 216 14.66 -15.69 9.79
C THR A 216 13.97 -16.74 8.93
N LYS A 217 13.25 -16.27 7.90
CA LYS A 217 12.66 -17.10 6.85
C LYS A 217 12.89 -16.40 5.52
N ASP A 218 13.50 -17.10 4.57
CA ASP A 218 13.84 -16.55 3.25
C ASP A 218 14.62 -15.23 3.38
N GLU A 219 15.67 -15.26 4.22
CA GLU A 219 16.53 -14.11 4.55
C GLU A 219 15.81 -12.93 5.25
N ARG A 220 14.54 -13.06 5.64
CA ARG A 220 13.77 -11.98 6.27
C ARG A 220 13.33 -12.33 7.69
N PHE A 221 13.27 -11.32 8.55
CA PHE A 221 12.77 -11.51 9.91
C PHE A 221 11.25 -11.73 9.94
N VAL A 222 10.82 -12.69 10.74
CA VAL A 222 9.42 -13.03 11.00
C VAL A 222 9.01 -12.47 12.36
N LEU A 223 7.97 -11.61 12.35
CA LEU A 223 7.53 -10.84 13.52
C LEU A 223 6.34 -11.47 14.27
N SER A 224 5.89 -12.66 13.86
CA SER A 224 4.68 -13.31 14.39
C SER A 224 4.69 -13.49 15.90
N ASN A 225 5.83 -13.82 16.50
CA ASN A 225 5.96 -13.98 17.94
C ASN A 225 5.82 -12.65 18.69
N PHE A 226 6.38 -11.57 18.12
CA PHE A 226 6.26 -10.24 18.70
C PHE A 226 4.81 -9.74 18.64
N TYR A 227 4.12 -9.94 17.52
CA TYR A 227 2.71 -9.60 17.39
C TYR A 227 1.81 -10.39 18.35
N LYS A 228 2.06 -11.70 18.50
CA LYS A 228 1.37 -12.53 19.50
C LYS A 228 1.54 -11.95 20.91
N HIS A 229 2.76 -11.53 21.25
CA HIS A 229 3.04 -10.90 22.54
C HIS A 229 2.20 -9.61 22.74
N LEU A 230 2.17 -8.71 21.75
CA LEU A 230 1.38 -7.47 21.80
C LEU A 230 -0.14 -7.74 21.92
N GLN A 231 -0.64 -8.79 21.26
CA GLN A 231 -2.05 -9.17 21.36
C GLN A 231 -2.43 -9.76 22.73
N THR A 232 -1.46 -10.21 23.53
CA THR A 232 -1.77 -10.75 24.86
C THR A 232 -2.21 -9.67 25.86
N ASN A 233 -3.09 -10.04 26.78
CA ASN A 233 -3.44 -9.22 27.95
C ASN A 233 -2.29 -9.12 28.99
N LYS A 234 -1.14 -9.74 28.72
CA LYS A 234 0.02 -9.75 29.62
C LYS A 234 1.03 -8.65 29.29
N CYS A 235 0.99 -8.07 28.09
CA CYS A 235 1.88 -6.97 27.72
C CYS A 235 1.50 -5.69 28.48
N SER A 236 2.31 -5.30 29.49
CA SER A 236 2.05 -4.08 30.29
C SER A 236 2.15 -2.80 29.44
N MET A 237 3.03 -2.78 28.44
CA MET A 237 3.14 -1.66 27.50
C MET A 237 1.82 -1.46 26.73
N MET A 238 1.20 -2.52 26.22
CA MET A 238 -0.10 -2.40 25.54
C MET A 238 -1.22 -1.98 26.49
N LYS A 239 -1.13 -2.30 27.79
CA LYS A 239 -2.08 -1.78 28.79
C LYS A 239 -1.95 -0.28 28.99
N ILE A 240 -0.73 0.25 28.95
CA ILE A 240 -0.47 1.69 29.06
C ILE A 240 -1.07 2.41 27.85
N ILE A 241 -0.76 1.96 26.62
CA ILE A 241 -1.31 2.54 25.39
C ILE A 241 -2.85 2.54 25.40
N ARG A 242 -3.48 1.42 25.80
CA ARG A 242 -4.95 1.36 25.92
C ARG A 242 -5.52 2.33 26.95
N ARG A 243 -4.80 2.60 28.04
CA ARG A 243 -5.24 3.57 29.06
C ARG A 243 -5.15 4.99 28.53
N GLU A 244 -4.04 5.34 27.90
CA GLU A 244 -3.82 6.67 27.29
C GLU A 244 -4.86 6.95 26.20
N ASP A 245 -5.16 5.97 25.34
CA ASP A 245 -6.21 6.09 24.31
C ASP A 245 -7.61 6.34 24.92
N GLN A 246 -7.92 5.69 26.05
CA GLN A 246 -9.17 5.93 26.78
C GLN A 246 -9.23 7.32 27.44
N GLU A 247 -8.12 7.81 27.99
CA GLU A 247 -8.03 9.15 28.58
C GLU A 247 -8.19 10.23 27.50
N ASN A 248 -7.56 10.04 26.34
CA ASN A 248 -7.70 10.94 25.19
C ASN A 248 -9.17 10.99 24.70
N LYS A 249 -9.83 9.83 24.57
CA LYS A 249 -11.26 9.76 24.21
C LYS A 249 -12.16 10.52 25.20
N LYS A 250 -11.86 10.45 26.51
CA LYS A 250 -12.62 11.20 27.54
C LYS A 250 -12.43 12.70 27.41
N ASN A 251 -11.20 13.14 27.13
CA ASN A 251 -10.88 14.55 26.96
C ASN A 251 -11.56 15.17 25.74
N ASP A 252 -11.64 14.44 24.63
CA ASP A 252 -12.31 14.91 23.41
C ASP A 252 -13.83 15.05 23.61
N ASN A 253 -14.46 14.08 24.28
CA ASN A 253 -15.89 14.16 24.61
C ASN A 253 -16.19 15.32 25.58
N SER A 254 -15.32 15.60 26.55
CA SER A 254 -15.48 16.71 27.50
C SER A 254 -15.41 18.09 26.83
N LYS A 255 -14.51 18.24 25.84
CA LYS A 255 -14.41 19.49 25.04
C LYS A 255 -15.63 19.72 24.16
N GLN A 256 -16.30 18.66 23.71
CA GLN A 256 -17.50 18.80 22.87
C GLN A 256 -18.72 19.30 23.66
N LEU A 257 -18.82 18.97 24.95
CA LEU A 257 -19.95 19.36 25.80
C LEU A 257 -19.90 20.83 26.26
N THR A 258 -18.75 21.48 26.19
CA THR A 258 -18.56 22.88 26.64
C THR A 258 -18.81 23.93 25.55
N ALA A 259 -19.03 23.52 24.30
CA ALA A 259 -19.23 24.45 23.17
C ALA A 259 -20.70 24.82 22.88
N THR A 260 -21.69 24.23 23.57
CA THR A 260 -23.13 24.45 23.27
C THR A 260 -23.86 25.37 24.25
N SER A 261 -23.15 26.01 25.18
CA SER A 261 -23.71 26.96 26.15
C SER A 261 -23.33 28.40 25.78
N THR A 262 -23.72 28.87 24.59
CA THR A 262 -23.80 30.31 24.29
C THR A 262 -25.25 30.68 24.08
N THR A 263 -25.97 30.79 25.20
CA THR A 263 -27.24 31.52 25.23
C THR A 263 -26.99 32.96 24.76
N PRO A 264 -27.78 33.50 23.82
CA PRO A 264 -27.74 34.91 23.49
C PRO A 264 -28.15 35.76 24.71
N PRO A 265 -27.61 36.97 24.90
CA PRO A 265 -27.94 37.81 26.04
C PRO A 265 -29.37 38.33 25.90
N THR A 266 -30.31 37.79 26.67
CA THR A 266 -31.65 38.36 26.81
C THR A 266 -31.67 39.47 27.86
N THR A 267 -32.02 40.67 27.39
CA THR A 267 -32.39 41.86 28.16
C THR A 267 -33.62 41.58 29.05
N PRO A 268 -33.72 42.12 30.27
CA PRO A 268 -34.90 41.92 31.11
C PRO A 268 -36.01 42.91 30.71
N THR A 269 -37.20 42.42 30.37
CA THR A 269 -38.41 43.25 30.36
C THR A 269 -39.60 42.46 30.90
N ASN A 270 -40.23 43.09 31.87
CA ASN A 270 -41.34 42.66 32.71
C ASN A 270 -42.69 42.55 31.94
N LYS A 271 -43.51 41.53 32.30
CA LYS A 271 -44.99 41.53 32.49
C LYS A 271 -45.78 40.39 31.79
N SER A 272 -46.59 39.73 32.63
CA SER A 272 -48.02 39.39 32.44
C SER A 272 -48.48 38.35 31.40
N THR A 273 -48.99 37.23 31.93
CA THR A 273 -50.31 36.58 31.66
C THR A 273 -50.99 36.77 30.29
N PHE A 274 -51.25 35.68 29.54
CA PHE A 274 -52.59 35.09 29.28
C PHE A 274 -52.56 33.91 28.27
N LEU A 275 -53.63 33.12 28.30
CA LEU A 275 -53.95 31.88 27.57
C LEU A 275 -54.28 32.05 26.06
N LEU A 276 -54.25 30.89 25.38
CA LEU A 276 -55.14 30.39 24.29
C LEU A 276 -54.71 30.47 22.79
N ASN A 277 -54.58 29.27 22.22
CA ASN A 277 -55.13 28.70 20.97
C ASN A 277 -54.97 29.33 19.55
N LYS A 278 -54.69 28.38 18.64
CA LYS A 278 -55.18 28.17 17.25
C LYS A 278 -54.58 28.95 16.07
N LEU A 279 -54.01 28.12 15.17
CA LEU A 279 -54.21 27.98 13.71
C LEU A 279 -54.02 29.16 12.75
N LEU A 280 -53.21 28.82 11.73
CA LEU A 280 -53.26 29.21 10.30
C LEU A 280 -52.96 30.67 9.94
N VAL A 281 -51.94 30.84 9.10
CA VAL A 281 -51.96 31.45 7.75
C VAL A 281 -50.51 31.90 7.40
N SER A 282 -49.96 31.33 6.32
CA SER A 282 -48.77 31.83 5.61
C SER A 282 -49.10 33.18 4.94
N PRO A 283 -48.16 34.09 4.62
CA PRO A 283 -47.34 33.89 3.42
C PRO A 283 -45.96 34.61 3.37
N SER A 284 -45.22 34.24 2.32
CA SER A 284 -44.37 35.10 1.46
C SER A 284 -42.95 35.54 1.87
N THR A 285 -42.05 35.22 0.93
CA THR A 285 -41.01 36.05 0.29
C THR A 285 -39.55 35.96 0.76
N SER A 286 -38.68 36.14 -0.25
CA SER A 286 -37.21 36.11 -0.29
C SER A 286 -36.65 34.69 -0.58
N THR A 287 -35.77 34.44 -1.56
CA THR A 287 -34.95 35.33 -2.39
C THR A 287 -34.59 34.66 -3.72
N THR A 288 -34.65 35.50 -4.74
CA THR A 288 -34.12 35.47 -6.11
C THR A 288 -32.77 34.77 -6.35
N ASN A 289 -32.77 34.00 -7.45
CA ASN A 289 -31.86 34.01 -8.60
C ASN A 289 -30.35 33.82 -8.40
N SER A 290 -29.87 32.63 -8.82
CA SER A 290 -28.56 32.47 -9.45
C SER A 290 -28.76 31.96 -10.87
N ILE A 291 -28.26 32.76 -11.80
CA ILE A 291 -28.35 32.62 -13.26
C ILE A 291 -27.38 31.52 -13.71
N GLU A 292 -27.92 30.46 -14.29
CA GLU A 292 -27.18 29.51 -15.13
C GLU A 292 -26.83 30.19 -16.46
N THR A 293 -25.54 30.37 -16.73
CA THR A 293 -25.04 30.73 -18.07
C THR A 293 -24.60 29.48 -18.79
N THR A 294 -25.52 28.94 -19.57
CA THR A 294 -25.32 27.82 -20.50
C THR A 294 -24.58 28.33 -21.74
N THR A 295 -23.25 28.25 -21.75
CA THR A 295 -22.46 28.61 -22.94
C THR A 295 -22.37 27.42 -23.89
N THR A 296 -23.22 27.45 -24.92
CA THR A 296 -23.24 26.50 -26.03
C THR A 296 -22.03 26.73 -26.94
N MET A 297 -21.03 25.83 -26.91
CA MET A 297 -19.93 25.88 -27.88
C MET A 297 -20.29 25.17 -29.18
N LYS A 298 -20.46 25.99 -30.21
CA LYS A 298 -20.70 25.67 -31.61
C LYS A 298 -19.42 25.04 -32.22
N ARG A 299 -19.41 23.72 -32.38
CA ARG A 299 -18.29 22.98 -33.01
C ARG A 299 -18.31 23.27 -34.52
N LYS A 300 -17.32 24.01 -34.98
CA LYS A 300 -17.09 24.35 -36.40
C LYS A 300 -16.35 23.18 -37.04
N ASN A 301 -17.00 22.50 -37.99
CA ASN A 301 -16.40 21.51 -38.86
C ASN A 301 -15.29 22.17 -39.70
N THR A 302 -14.09 21.59 -39.66
CA THR A 302 -13.00 21.94 -40.59
C THR A 302 -12.58 20.66 -41.30
N ALA A 303 -12.71 20.66 -42.62
CA ALA A 303 -12.41 19.56 -43.53
C ALA A 303 -10.89 19.31 -43.66
N PRO A 304 -10.47 18.16 -44.20
CA PRO A 304 -9.06 17.75 -44.21
C PRO A 304 -8.31 18.36 -45.40
N SER A 305 -7.16 19.01 -45.15
CA SER A 305 -6.25 19.40 -46.22
C SER A 305 -5.32 18.24 -46.57
N THR A 306 -5.62 17.57 -47.68
CA THR A 306 -4.66 16.78 -48.45
C THR A 306 -3.53 17.66 -48.95
N SER A 307 -2.28 17.31 -48.66
CA SER A 307 -1.14 17.76 -49.48
C SER A 307 -0.28 16.57 -49.89
N THR A 308 -0.55 16.14 -51.11
CA THR A 308 0.33 15.35 -51.96
C THR A 308 1.42 16.27 -52.51
N LYS A 309 2.69 15.86 -52.48
CA LYS A 309 3.80 16.20 -53.41
C LYS A 309 5.14 15.85 -52.72
N ARG A 310 6.20 15.39 -53.36
CA ARG A 310 6.48 14.94 -54.73
C ARG A 310 7.91 14.41 -54.69
N ARG A 311 8.09 13.20 -55.22
CA ARG A 311 9.34 12.58 -55.68
C ARG A 311 10.29 13.61 -56.34
N LYS A 312 11.60 13.54 -56.06
CA LYS A 312 12.65 13.84 -57.05
C LYS A 312 14.00 13.24 -56.64
N LYS A 313 14.51 12.42 -57.58
CA LYS A 313 15.87 11.90 -57.81
C LYS A 313 16.56 11.19 -56.66
#